data_AF-A0A3B0V890-F1
#
_entry.id   AF-A0A3B0V890-F1
#
_cell.length_a   1.000
_cell.length_b   1.000
_cell.length_c   1.000
_cell.angle_alpha   90.00
_cell.angle_beta   90.00
_cell.angle_gamma   90.00
#
_symmetry.space_group_name_H-M   'P 1'
#
loop_
_entity.id
_entity.type
_entity.pdbx_description
1 polymer ?
#
loop_
_entity_poly.entity_id
_entity_poly.type
_entity_poly.pdbx_seq_one_letter_code
_entity_poly.pdbx_strand_id
1 'polypeptide(L)'
;KYGGEQVNPVGCADCHDEKTMDLKITRPALIEAFERQGKDITKSTHQEKRSLVCAQCHVEYYFDKKRPLAEGVPYLTFPWDNGTTAEDMEAYYDAREFKDWTHKLSKAPMLKTQHPGYELYQQGIHAKRGVSCADCHMPYRSEGGVKFTDHKIQSPLNNMANSCVVCHREGENELTKNVNSNMDKVLNARGILEHLLVKLHIEAEFAWKKGATEEQMKDILMDIRHAQWRWDYAAASHGGAFHAPVEALRVISTGIEIAQNGRLKLARVLSELGYNQEVPMPDVSTKAKAQAYIGLDMDKLKAEKQDFIENILPQWMDKAEKREATYTTNTINGN
;
A
#
# COMPACT_ATOMS: atom_id res chain seq x y z
N LYS A 1 -22.79 -8.50 6.80
CA LYS A 1 -22.55 -9.63 7.76
C LYS A 1 -21.73 -9.17 8.97
N TYR A 2 -20.51 -8.63 8.80
CA TYR A 2 -19.62 -8.29 9.93
C TYR A 2 -19.71 -6.84 10.42
N GLY A 3 -20.54 -6.00 9.80
CA GLY A 3 -20.57 -4.56 10.12
C GLY A 3 -20.90 -4.23 11.57
N GLY A 4 -21.77 -5.01 12.23
CA GLY A 4 -22.00 -4.90 13.67
C GLY A 4 -21.01 -5.69 14.52
N GLU A 5 -20.17 -6.56 13.95
CA GLU A 5 -19.18 -7.39 14.67
C GLU A 5 -17.79 -6.74 14.75
N GLN A 6 -17.40 -5.98 13.72
CA GLN A 6 -16.09 -5.35 13.60
C GLN A 6 -16.23 -3.84 13.79
N VAL A 7 -16.36 -3.42 15.06
CA VAL A 7 -16.68 -2.03 15.43
C VAL A 7 -15.61 -1.33 16.26
N ASN A 8 -14.69 -2.10 16.84
CA ASN A 8 -13.57 -1.54 17.58
C ASN A 8 -12.43 -1.20 16.59
N PRO A 9 -11.80 -0.02 16.72
CA PRO A 9 -10.62 0.31 15.92
C PRO A 9 -9.43 -0.56 16.34
N VAL A 10 -8.32 -0.41 15.62
CA VAL A 10 -7.06 -1.07 15.97
C VAL A 10 -6.72 -0.82 17.45
N GLY A 11 -6.40 -1.89 18.18
CA GLY A 11 -6.21 -1.84 19.63
C GLY A 11 -5.24 -2.88 20.17
N CYS A 12 -5.23 -3.05 21.49
CA CYS A 12 -4.23 -3.86 22.21
C CYS A 12 -4.15 -5.29 21.67
N ALA A 13 -5.31 -5.93 21.47
CA ALA A 13 -5.42 -7.33 21.05
C ALA A 13 -4.92 -7.59 19.62
N ASP A 14 -4.65 -6.56 18.83
CA ASP A 14 -4.06 -6.75 17.50
C ASP A 14 -2.55 -7.01 17.57
N CYS A 15 -1.89 -6.53 18.63
CA CYS A 15 -0.43 -6.54 18.77
C CYS A 15 0.07 -7.25 20.03
N HIS A 16 -0.79 -7.47 21.02
CA HIS A 16 -0.42 -8.05 22.32
C HIS A 16 -1.21 -9.31 22.65
N ASP A 17 -0.55 -10.23 23.35
CA ASP A 17 -1.22 -11.31 24.06
C ASP A 17 -2.03 -10.76 25.24
N GLU A 18 -3.28 -11.19 25.39
CA GLU A 18 -4.20 -10.66 26.39
C GLU A 18 -3.85 -11.06 27.84
N LYS A 19 -2.98 -12.06 28.02
CA LYS A 19 -2.57 -12.56 29.35
C LYS A 19 -1.19 -12.09 29.73
N THR A 20 -0.23 -12.17 28.81
CA THR A 20 1.18 -11.83 29.09
C THR A 20 1.53 -10.41 28.69
N MET A 21 0.71 -9.76 27.86
CA MET A 21 1.01 -8.48 27.21
C MET A 21 2.25 -8.52 26.29
N ASP A 22 2.77 -9.70 25.97
CA ASP A 22 3.86 -9.84 25.01
C ASP A 22 3.41 -9.50 23.58
N LEU A 23 4.34 -9.04 22.75
CA LEU A 23 4.07 -8.82 21.33
C LEU A 23 3.68 -10.14 20.66
N LYS A 24 2.52 -10.16 20.00
CA LYS A 24 1.92 -11.32 19.36
C LYS A 24 1.49 -10.99 17.94
N ILE A 25 1.80 -11.90 17.03
CA ILE A 25 1.24 -11.88 15.67
C ILE A 25 -0.10 -12.61 15.71
N THR A 26 -1.17 -11.88 15.45
CA THR A 26 -2.57 -12.34 15.53
C THR A 26 -3.18 -12.58 14.15
N ARG A 27 -2.55 -12.09 13.08
CA ARG A 27 -3.05 -12.25 11.70
C ARG A 27 -2.41 -13.47 11.01
N PRO A 28 -3.21 -14.49 10.63
CA PRO A 28 -2.68 -15.70 9.99
C PRO A 28 -1.90 -15.43 8.70
N ALA A 29 -2.33 -14.45 7.89
CA ALA A 29 -1.70 -14.15 6.60
C ALA A 29 -0.19 -13.84 6.70
N LEU A 30 0.25 -13.17 7.77
CA LEU A 30 1.67 -12.89 8.00
C LEU A 30 2.45 -14.16 8.37
N ILE A 31 1.87 -15.00 9.23
CA ILE A 31 2.45 -16.28 9.64
C ILE A 31 2.61 -17.18 8.41
N GLU A 32 1.53 -17.35 7.64
CA GLU A 32 1.52 -18.15 6.41
C GLU A 32 2.50 -17.61 5.36
N ALA A 33 2.71 -16.29 5.28
CA ALA A 33 3.67 -15.71 4.35
C ALA A 33 5.12 -16.11 4.72
N PHE A 34 5.44 -16.13 6.03
CA PHE A 34 6.73 -16.63 6.51
C PHE A 34 6.87 -18.13 6.26
N GLU A 35 5.83 -18.92 6.52
CA GLU A 35 5.84 -20.37 6.27
C GLU A 35 6.09 -20.70 4.80
N ARG A 36 5.47 -19.96 3.87
CA ARG A 36 5.73 -20.12 2.41
C ARG A 36 7.16 -19.79 2.01
N GLN A 37 7.86 -18.95 2.78
CA GLN A 37 9.28 -18.69 2.62
C GLN A 37 10.18 -19.69 3.37
N GLY A 38 9.60 -20.72 4.01
CA GLY A 38 10.34 -21.67 4.85
C GLY A 38 10.86 -21.06 6.15
N LYS A 39 10.28 -19.96 6.63
CA LYS A 39 10.68 -19.24 7.85
C LYS A 39 9.67 -19.47 8.97
N ASP A 40 10.19 -19.62 10.18
CA ASP A 40 9.37 -19.69 11.39
C ASP A 40 9.34 -18.32 12.07
N ILE A 41 8.21 -17.62 11.96
CA ILE A 41 8.02 -16.28 12.53
C ILE A 41 8.10 -16.27 14.06
N THR A 42 7.91 -17.41 14.72
CA THR A 42 7.97 -17.49 16.19
C THR A 42 9.40 -17.32 16.71
N LYS A 43 10.40 -17.61 15.86
CA LYS A 43 11.83 -17.45 16.15
C LYS A 43 12.33 -16.02 15.99
N SER A 44 11.49 -15.08 15.57
CA SER A 44 11.86 -13.67 15.47
C SER A 44 12.27 -13.11 16.84
N THR A 45 13.37 -12.37 16.85
CA THR A 45 13.87 -11.64 18.00
C THR A 45 12.87 -10.59 18.46
N HIS A 46 13.01 -10.10 19.70
CA HIS A 46 12.16 -9.02 20.19
C HIS A 46 12.25 -7.76 19.29
N GLN A 47 13.45 -7.44 18.80
CA GLN A 47 13.64 -6.29 17.92
C GLN A 47 12.95 -6.44 16.55
N GLU A 48 12.93 -7.66 15.98
CA GLU A 48 12.16 -7.92 14.76
C GLU A 48 10.66 -7.87 15.01
N LYS A 49 10.19 -8.41 16.15
CA LYS A 49 8.77 -8.36 16.54
C LYS A 49 8.23 -6.92 16.63
N ARG A 50 9.06 -5.96 17.04
CA ARG A 50 8.74 -4.52 17.09
C ARG A 50 8.46 -3.89 15.71
N SER A 51 8.78 -4.59 14.61
CA SER A 51 8.31 -4.24 13.26
C SER A 51 7.25 -5.20 12.74
N LEU A 52 7.32 -6.49 13.09
CA LEU A 52 6.38 -7.50 12.59
C LEU A 52 4.94 -7.28 13.07
N VAL A 53 4.73 -6.73 14.27
CA VAL A 53 3.37 -6.36 14.71
C VAL A 53 2.73 -5.30 13.79
N CYS A 54 3.53 -4.42 13.19
CA CYS A 54 3.10 -3.46 12.18
C CYS A 54 2.88 -4.13 10.80
N ALA A 55 3.74 -5.11 10.46
CA ALA A 55 3.69 -5.88 9.21
C ALA A 55 2.45 -6.81 9.11
N GLN A 56 1.63 -6.88 10.15
CA GLN A 56 0.33 -7.54 10.07
C GLN A 56 -0.65 -6.81 9.14
N CYS A 57 -0.45 -5.50 8.95
CA CYS A 57 -1.36 -4.61 8.22
C CYS A 57 -0.62 -3.74 7.20
N HIS A 58 0.57 -3.22 7.52
CA HIS A 58 1.33 -2.30 6.67
C HIS A 58 2.17 -3.03 5.62
N VAL A 59 1.49 -3.77 4.75
CA VAL A 59 2.07 -4.66 3.74
C VAL A 59 1.26 -4.67 2.47
N GLU A 60 1.89 -5.06 1.37
CA GLU A 60 1.21 -5.42 0.13
C GLU A 60 0.41 -6.72 0.30
N TYR A 61 -0.81 -6.73 -0.28
CA TYR A 61 -1.67 -7.90 -0.26
C TYR A 61 -2.65 -7.91 -1.44
N TYR A 62 -3.14 -9.11 -1.75
CA TYR A 62 -4.26 -9.32 -2.65
C TYR A 62 -5.26 -10.33 -2.07
N PHE A 63 -6.38 -10.51 -2.76
CA PHE A 63 -7.36 -11.54 -2.43
C PHE A 63 -7.21 -12.76 -3.34
N ASP A 64 -6.69 -13.85 -2.77
CA ASP A 64 -6.51 -15.10 -3.47
C ASP A 64 -7.72 -16.03 -3.25
N LYS A 65 -8.47 -16.28 -4.32
CA LYS A 65 -9.61 -17.21 -4.32
C LYS A 65 -9.20 -18.67 -4.56
N LYS A 66 -7.93 -18.93 -4.84
CA LYS A 66 -7.36 -20.25 -5.15
C LYS A 66 -6.55 -20.81 -3.98
N ARG A 67 -6.60 -20.20 -2.79
CA ARG A 67 -5.91 -20.72 -1.59
C ARG A 67 -6.51 -22.09 -1.23
N PRO A 68 -5.71 -23.16 -1.10
CA PRO A 68 -6.23 -24.49 -0.77
C PRO A 68 -7.06 -24.55 0.53
N LEU A 69 -6.69 -23.73 1.52
CA LEU A 69 -7.39 -23.66 2.81
C LEU A 69 -8.70 -22.84 2.77
N ALA A 70 -8.98 -22.13 1.68
CA ALA A 70 -10.08 -21.18 1.57
C ALA A 70 -10.56 -21.02 0.11
N GLU A 71 -10.72 -22.13 -0.61
CA GLU A 71 -11.08 -22.10 -2.04
C GLU A 71 -12.42 -21.38 -2.27
N GLY A 72 -12.46 -20.49 -3.26
CA GLY A 72 -13.62 -19.66 -3.59
C GLY A 72 -13.82 -18.44 -2.68
N VAL A 73 -13.11 -18.34 -1.55
CA VAL A 73 -13.17 -17.19 -0.64
C VAL A 73 -12.06 -16.19 -1.02
N PRO A 74 -12.34 -14.87 -1.07
CA PRO A 74 -11.29 -13.87 -1.27
C PRO A 74 -10.37 -13.80 -0.05
N TYR A 75 -9.37 -14.69 0.01
CA TYR A 75 -8.49 -14.83 1.16
C TYR A 75 -7.31 -13.86 1.07
N LEU A 76 -7.16 -13.01 2.07
CA LEU A 76 -6.07 -12.03 2.13
C LEU A 76 -4.72 -12.75 2.16
N THR A 77 -3.86 -12.46 1.17
CA THR A 77 -2.60 -13.16 0.94
C THR A 77 -1.51 -12.16 0.60
N PHE A 78 -0.32 -12.32 1.21
CA PHE A 78 0.86 -11.52 0.87
C PHE A 78 1.64 -12.19 -0.28
N PRO A 79 1.97 -11.47 -1.37
CA PRO A 79 2.62 -12.04 -2.57
C PRO A 79 4.14 -12.22 -2.38
N TRP A 80 4.56 -12.76 -1.24
CA TRP A 80 5.96 -12.75 -0.80
C TRP A 80 6.75 -14.02 -1.16
N ASP A 81 6.12 -14.95 -1.88
CA ASP A 81 6.67 -16.29 -2.14
C ASP A 81 8.03 -16.23 -2.89
N ASN A 82 8.22 -15.21 -3.75
CA ASN A 82 9.47 -14.97 -4.48
C ASN A 82 10.42 -13.97 -3.78
N GLY A 83 9.96 -13.30 -2.72
CA GLY A 83 10.65 -12.15 -2.12
C GLY A 83 9.72 -10.96 -1.94
N THR A 84 10.25 -9.88 -1.37
CA THR A 84 9.50 -8.66 -1.04
C THR A 84 9.92 -7.45 -1.87
N THR A 85 10.71 -7.63 -2.94
CA THR A 85 11.00 -6.53 -3.87
C THR A 85 9.83 -6.33 -4.82
N ALA A 86 9.76 -5.14 -5.44
CA ALA A 86 8.74 -4.87 -6.46
C ALA A 86 8.83 -5.88 -7.62
N GLU A 87 10.04 -6.30 -7.99
CA GLU A 87 10.31 -7.27 -9.04
C GLU A 87 9.84 -8.68 -8.66
N ASP A 88 10.15 -9.14 -7.45
CA ASP A 88 9.78 -10.48 -7.00
C ASP A 88 8.26 -10.66 -6.96
N MET A 89 7.56 -9.64 -6.45
CA MET A 89 6.10 -9.61 -6.39
C MET A 89 5.46 -9.46 -7.78
N GLU A 90 6.05 -8.66 -8.68
CA GLU A 90 5.61 -8.59 -10.08
C GLU A 90 5.67 -9.97 -10.75
N ALA A 91 6.82 -10.65 -10.62
CA ALA A 91 7.02 -12.00 -11.14
C ALA A 91 6.07 -13.02 -10.50
N TYR A 92 5.78 -12.87 -9.21
CA TYR A 92 4.78 -13.71 -8.51
C TYR A 92 3.39 -13.56 -9.13
N TYR A 93 2.95 -12.32 -9.35
CA TYR A 93 1.63 -12.07 -9.93
C TYR A 93 1.53 -12.50 -11.39
N ASP A 94 2.59 -12.29 -12.17
CA ASP A 94 2.63 -12.67 -13.58
C ASP A 94 2.63 -14.18 -13.79
N ALA A 95 3.41 -14.93 -12.99
CA ALA A 95 3.40 -16.39 -13.03
C ALA A 95 2.04 -17.01 -12.73
N ARG A 96 1.15 -16.26 -12.06
CA ARG A 96 -0.22 -16.66 -11.71
C ARG A 96 -1.27 -16.09 -12.66
N GLU A 97 -0.85 -15.29 -13.65
CA GLU A 97 -1.70 -14.49 -14.52
C GLU A 97 -2.75 -13.68 -13.73
N PHE A 98 -2.35 -13.20 -12.54
CA PHE A 98 -3.26 -12.52 -11.62
C PHE A 98 -3.53 -11.09 -12.08
N LYS A 99 -4.76 -10.62 -11.87
CA LYS A 99 -5.14 -9.22 -12.02
C LYS A 99 -6.16 -8.84 -10.95
N ASP A 100 -6.03 -7.64 -10.40
CA ASP A 100 -7.02 -7.05 -9.51
C ASP A 100 -8.21 -6.50 -10.30
N TRP A 101 -7.94 -5.83 -11.43
CA TRP A 101 -8.98 -5.34 -12.34
C TRP A 101 -8.46 -5.25 -13.78
N THR A 102 -9.38 -5.08 -14.72
CA THR A 102 -9.06 -4.69 -16.09
C THR A 102 -9.27 -3.17 -16.23
N HIS A 103 -8.23 -2.45 -16.64
CA HIS A 103 -8.29 -1.00 -16.75
C HIS A 103 -9.34 -0.55 -17.78
N LYS A 104 -10.23 0.39 -17.42
CA LYS A 104 -11.38 0.77 -18.27
C LYS A 104 -10.97 1.35 -19.62
N LEU A 105 -9.89 2.16 -19.64
CA LEU A 105 -9.41 2.83 -20.86
C LEU A 105 -8.56 1.88 -21.71
N SER A 106 -7.34 1.58 -21.26
CA SER A 106 -6.38 0.73 -21.98
C SER A 106 -6.71 -0.75 -22.07
N LYS A 107 -7.64 -1.29 -21.26
CA LYS A 107 -7.92 -2.74 -21.14
C LYS A 107 -6.78 -3.60 -20.56
N ALA A 108 -5.73 -2.96 -20.04
CA ALA A 108 -4.62 -3.68 -19.42
C ALA A 108 -5.06 -4.48 -18.17
N PRO A 109 -4.51 -5.68 -17.93
CA PRO A 109 -4.75 -6.46 -16.72
C PRO A 109 -3.90 -5.88 -15.57
N MET A 110 -4.51 -5.10 -14.69
CA MET A 110 -3.77 -4.31 -13.71
C MET A 110 -3.54 -5.05 -12.39
N LEU A 111 -2.48 -4.64 -11.71
CA LEU A 111 -2.19 -4.94 -10.31
C LEU A 111 -2.40 -3.67 -9.48
N LYS A 112 -2.93 -3.83 -8.27
CA LYS A 112 -2.98 -2.76 -7.26
C LYS A 112 -1.90 -3.07 -6.24
N THR A 113 -1.15 -2.04 -5.84
CA THR A 113 -0.32 -2.12 -4.65
C THR A 113 -1.01 -1.44 -3.46
N GLN A 114 -1.05 -2.09 -2.31
CA GLN A 114 -1.65 -1.59 -1.08
C GLN A 114 -0.53 -1.42 -0.06
N HIS A 115 -0.20 -0.17 0.25
CA HIS A 115 0.65 0.21 1.39
C HIS A 115 1.79 -0.78 1.75
N PRO A 116 2.77 -1.04 0.84
CA PRO A 116 3.92 -1.93 1.07
C PRO A 116 4.93 -1.29 2.05
N GLY A 117 4.44 -0.99 3.24
CA GLY A 117 5.14 -0.22 4.27
C GLY A 117 6.34 -0.98 4.79
N TYR A 118 6.13 -2.24 5.16
CA TYR A 118 7.17 -3.13 5.68
C TYR A 118 8.18 -3.52 4.60
N GLU A 119 7.72 -3.86 3.40
CA GLU A 119 8.56 -4.36 2.32
C GLU A 119 9.50 -3.28 1.82
N LEU A 120 8.98 -2.06 1.60
CA LEU A 120 9.82 -0.94 1.22
C LEU A 120 10.73 -0.49 2.37
N TYR A 121 10.25 -0.52 3.63
CA TYR A 121 11.09 -0.27 4.81
C TYR A 121 12.30 -1.21 4.89
N GLN A 122 12.13 -2.50 4.61
CA GLN A 122 13.21 -3.49 4.63
C GLN A 122 14.34 -3.16 3.64
N GLN A 123 14.06 -2.43 2.57
CA GLN A 123 15.07 -1.97 1.60
C GLN A 123 15.87 -0.76 2.10
N GLY A 124 15.39 -0.11 3.15
CA GLY A 124 15.93 1.11 3.74
C GLY A 124 17.16 0.91 4.63
N ILE A 125 17.92 1.99 4.83
CA ILE A 125 19.11 1.95 5.68
C ILE A 125 18.77 1.70 7.15
N HIS A 126 17.66 2.26 7.65
CA HIS A 126 17.22 2.08 9.03
C HIS A 126 16.95 0.59 9.34
N ALA A 127 16.18 -0.09 8.48
CA ALA A 127 15.93 -1.52 8.61
C ALA A 127 17.23 -2.33 8.53
N LYS A 128 18.11 -2.02 7.57
CA LYS A 128 19.42 -2.66 7.41
C LYS A 128 20.36 -2.46 8.60
N ARG A 129 20.10 -1.48 9.46
CA ARG A 129 20.81 -1.25 10.74
C ARG A 129 20.04 -1.75 11.96
N GLY A 130 18.92 -2.44 11.77
CA GLY A 130 18.14 -3.04 12.85
C GLY A 130 17.22 -2.07 13.60
N VAL A 131 16.98 -0.86 13.08
CA VAL A 131 16.04 0.11 13.65
C VAL A 131 14.62 -0.32 13.29
N SER A 132 13.80 -0.64 14.28
CA SER A 132 12.42 -1.13 14.12
C SER A 132 11.41 -0.02 13.86
N CYS A 133 10.21 -0.39 13.39
CA CYS A 133 9.09 0.55 13.23
C CYS A 133 8.78 1.27 14.55
N ALA A 134 8.78 0.53 15.65
CA ALA A 134 8.50 1.06 16.98
C ALA A 134 9.58 2.03 17.49
N ASP A 135 10.83 1.96 17.03
CA ASP A 135 11.87 2.91 17.48
C ASP A 135 11.56 4.35 17.05
N CYS A 136 10.88 4.53 15.91
CA CYS A 136 10.49 5.85 15.42
C CYS A 136 9.03 6.20 15.71
N HIS A 137 8.10 5.25 15.55
CA HIS A 137 6.67 5.54 15.65
C HIS A 137 6.07 5.30 17.04
N MET A 138 6.77 4.54 17.88
CA MET A 138 6.37 4.24 19.26
C MET A 138 7.58 4.39 20.19
N PRO A 139 8.22 5.57 20.21
CA PRO A 139 9.45 5.75 20.95
C PRO A 139 9.21 5.54 22.44
N TYR A 140 10.27 5.16 23.15
CA TYR A 140 10.18 5.12 24.60
C TYR A 140 10.03 6.53 25.18
N ARG A 141 9.18 6.66 26.20
CA ARG A 141 9.01 7.85 27.00
C ARG A 141 9.25 7.51 28.47
N SER A 142 9.80 8.45 29.21
CA SER A 142 9.93 8.36 30.66
C SER A 142 8.98 9.36 31.32
N GLU A 143 8.27 8.91 32.35
CA GLU A 143 7.48 9.78 33.21
C GLU A 143 7.75 9.37 34.67
N GLY A 144 8.30 10.30 35.45
CA GLY A 144 8.90 9.97 36.74
C GLY A 144 10.02 8.93 36.59
N GLY A 145 9.94 7.83 37.35
CA GLY A 145 10.90 6.72 37.32
C GLY A 145 10.55 5.57 36.37
N VAL A 146 9.46 5.67 35.61
CA VAL A 146 8.95 4.58 34.77
C VAL A 146 9.20 4.89 33.30
N LYS A 147 9.73 3.90 32.57
CA LYS A 147 9.90 3.93 31.12
C LYS A 147 8.81 3.08 30.46
N PHE A 148 8.10 3.64 29.50
CA PHE A 148 7.06 2.95 28.74
C PHE A 148 7.11 3.33 27.26
N THR A 149 6.39 2.59 26.43
CA THR A 149 6.30 2.82 24.99
C THR A 149 5.15 3.78 24.69
N ASP A 150 5.43 4.86 23.96
CA ASP A 150 4.39 5.77 23.50
C ASP A 150 3.52 5.08 22.46
N HIS A 151 2.24 4.87 22.78
CA HIS A 151 1.27 4.24 21.87
C HIS A 151 0.53 5.25 20.98
N LYS A 152 0.86 6.54 21.08
CA LYS A 152 0.37 7.56 20.14
C LYS A 152 1.17 7.48 18.84
N ILE A 153 0.83 6.50 18.00
CA ILE A 153 1.42 6.32 16.67
C ILE A 153 1.13 7.57 15.83
N GLN A 154 2.17 8.30 15.48
CA GLN A 154 2.10 9.56 14.73
C GLN A 154 3.32 9.72 13.84
N SER A 155 3.42 10.86 13.14
CA SER A 155 4.65 11.24 12.46
C SER A 155 5.80 11.36 13.48
N PRO A 156 6.94 10.66 13.29
CA PRO A 156 8.10 10.79 14.17
C PRO A 156 8.67 12.21 14.23
N LEU A 157 8.42 13.03 13.20
CA LEU A 157 8.78 14.45 13.19
C LEU A 157 8.05 15.27 14.27
N ASN A 158 6.94 14.77 14.82
CA ASN A 158 6.22 15.42 15.92
C ASN A 158 6.85 15.10 17.30
N ASN A 159 7.81 14.17 17.36
CA ASN A 159 8.48 13.75 18.60
C ASN A 159 9.95 13.36 18.31
N MET A 160 10.70 14.27 17.69
CA MET A 160 12.06 14.00 17.22
C MET A 160 13.05 13.73 18.35
N ALA A 161 12.89 14.41 19.48
CA ALA A 161 13.71 14.19 20.68
C ALA A 161 13.75 12.71 21.11
N ASN A 162 12.61 12.01 21.05
CA ASN A 162 12.52 10.60 21.45
C ASN A 162 12.66 9.62 20.27
N SER A 163 12.47 10.08 19.03
CA SER A 163 12.47 9.21 17.84
C SER A 163 13.77 9.26 17.05
N CYS A 164 14.33 10.45 16.83
CA CYS A 164 15.47 10.68 15.94
C CYS A 164 16.75 11.00 16.72
N VAL A 165 16.67 11.92 17.69
CA VAL A 165 17.83 12.48 18.42
C VAL A 165 18.46 11.47 19.40
N VAL A 166 17.77 10.34 19.62
CA VAL A 166 18.33 9.17 20.33
C VAL A 166 19.52 8.54 19.59
N CYS A 167 19.59 8.71 18.25
CA CYS A 167 20.66 8.18 17.40
C CYS A 167 21.41 9.27 16.63
N HIS A 168 20.73 10.36 16.26
CA HIS A 168 21.26 11.46 15.46
C HIS A 168 21.74 12.62 16.32
N ARG A 169 22.80 13.31 15.89
CA ARG A 169 23.40 14.45 16.62
C ARG A 169 23.13 15.79 15.92
N GLU A 170 22.57 15.75 14.73
CA GLU A 170 22.11 16.89 13.96
C GLU A 170 20.90 17.55 14.63
N GLY A 171 20.73 18.86 14.40
CA GLY A 171 19.58 19.58 14.92
C GLY A 171 18.27 19.15 14.25
N GLU A 172 17.15 19.23 14.98
CA GLU A 172 15.82 18.80 14.49
C GLU A 172 15.40 19.49 13.18
N ASN A 173 15.76 20.77 13.01
CA ASN A 173 15.51 21.51 11.77
C ASN A 173 16.24 20.90 10.56
N GLU A 174 17.47 20.43 10.75
CA GLU A 174 18.26 19.82 9.68
C GLU A 174 17.71 18.44 9.32
N LEU A 175 17.39 17.64 10.33
CA LEU A 175 16.75 16.34 10.13
C LEU A 175 15.40 16.48 9.42
N THR A 176 14.57 17.47 9.80
CA THR A 176 13.29 17.75 9.13
C THR A 176 13.49 18.14 7.67
N LYS A 177 14.47 19.01 7.38
CA LYS A 177 14.81 19.37 5.99
C LYS A 177 15.25 18.17 5.18
N ASN A 178 16.02 17.25 5.77
CA ASN A 178 16.45 16.02 5.10
C ASN A 178 15.28 15.10 4.78
N VAL A 179 14.34 14.93 5.71
CA VAL A 179 13.10 14.16 5.46
C VAL A 179 12.30 14.80 4.32
N ASN A 180 12.05 16.11 4.38
CA ASN A 180 11.29 16.82 3.35
C ASN A 180 12.00 16.77 1.99
N SER A 181 13.33 16.92 1.95
CA SER A 181 14.09 16.82 0.70
C SER A 181 13.95 15.46 0.02
N ASN A 182 13.94 14.37 0.80
CA ASN A 182 13.71 13.03 0.26
C ASN A 182 12.28 12.87 -0.24
N MET A 183 11.30 13.34 0.54
CA MET A 183 9.89 13.36 0.13
C MET A 183 9.70 14.10 -1.19
N ASP A 184 10.24 15.32 -1.32
CA ASP A 184 10.10 16.15 -2.53
C ASP A 184 10.72 15.48 -3.77
N LYS A 185 11.90 14.88 -3.63
CA LYS A 185 12.58 14.16 -4.73
C LYS A 185 11.75 12.97 -5.22
N VAL A 186 11.24 12.16 -4.28
CA VAL A 186 10.42 10.99 -4.61
C VAL A 186 9.09 11.42 -5.22
N LEU A 187 8.43 12.45 -4.65
CA LEU A 187 7.18 13.00 -5.18
C LEU A 187 7.34 13.56 -6.59
N ASN A 188 8.46 14.24 -6.87
CA ASN A 188 8.76 14.76 -8.21
C ASN A 188 8.90 13.62 -9.24
N ALA A 189 9.73 12.62 -8.95
CA ALA A 189 9.92 11.47 -9.82
C ALA A 189 8.60 10.69 -10.02
N ARG A 190 7.84 10.50 -8.93
CA ARG A 190 6.50 9.87 -8.96
C ARG A 190 5.57 10.62 -9.89
N GLY A 191 5.52 11.96 -9.80
CA GLY A 191 4.69 12.80 -10.67
C GLY A 191 5.04 12.66 -12.15
N ILE A 192 6.33 12.55 -12.50
CA ILE A 192 6.76 12.28 -13.88
C ILE A 192 6.16 10.96 -14.39
N LEU A 193 6.27 9.89 -13.60
CA LEU A 193 5.72 8.59 -13.95
C LEU A 193 4.18 8.62 -14.05
N GLU A 194 3.49 9.29 -13.14
CA GLU A 194 2.02 9.48 -13.20
C GLU A 194 1.59 10.12 -14.53
N HIS A 195 2.30 11.15 -14.97
CA HIS A 195 1.99 11.83 -16.23
C HIS A 195 2.22 10.92 -17.44
N LEU A 196 3.26 10.08 -17.40
CA LEU A 196 3.51 9.09 -18.45
C LEU A 196 2.44 8.00 -18.47
N LEU A 197 2.02 7.50 -17.31
CA LEU A 197 0.97 6.50 -17.19
C LEU A 197 -0.38 7.01 -17.68
N VAL A 198 -0.74 8.26 -17.35
CA VAL A 198 -1.96 8.90 -17.87
C VAL A 198 -1.92 8.91 -19.40
N LYS A 199 -0.83 9.40 -20.01
CA LYS A 199 -0.68 9.41 -21.47
C LYS A 199 -0.76 7.99 -22.05
N LEU A 200 -0.05 7.05 -21.47
CA LEU A 200 0.01 5.65 -21.91
C LEU A 200 -1.37 4.99 -21.89
N HIS A 201 -2.19 5.21 -20.86
CA HIS A 201 -3.56 4.69 -20.79
C HIS A 201 -4.50 5.29 -21.83
N ILE A 202 -4.39 6.61 -22.07
CA ILE A 202 -5.24 7.34 -23.05
C ILE A 202 -4.83 6.98 -24.49
N GLU A 203 -3.53 6.88 -24.75
CA GLU A 203 -2.99 6.45 -26.05
C GLU A 203 -3.43 5.02 -26.38
N ALA A 204 -3.42 4.11 -25.39
CA ALA A 204 -3.94 2.76 -25.56
C ALA A 204 -5.45 2.74 -25.85
N GLU A 205 -6.25 3.55 -25.14
CA GLU A 205 -7.68 3.71 -25.44
C GLU A 205 -7.91 4.21 -26.88
N PHE A 206 -7.08 5.16 -27.32
CA PHE A 206 -7.15 5.71 -28.67
C PHE A 206 -6.76 4.66 -29.72
N ALA A 207 -5.73 3.86 -29.48
CA ALA A 207 -5.34 2.74 -30.34
C ALA A 207 -6.48 1.72 -30.51
N TRP A 208 -7.19 1.36 -29.43
CA TRP A 208 -8.39 0.53 -29.52
C TRP A 208 -9.47 1.15 -30.40
N LYS A 209 -9.75 2.45 -30.25
CA LYS A 209 -10.72 3.18 -31.09
C LYS A 209 -10.31 3.25 -32.57
N LYS A 210 -9.01 3.13 -32.86
CA LYS A 210 -8.45 3.07 -34.22
C LYS A 210 -8.39 1.66 -34.81
N GLY A 211 -8.83 0.64 -34.06
CA GLY A 211 -8.88 -0.73 -34.55
C GLY A 211 -7.62 -1.55 -34.29
N ALA A 212 -6.80 -1.18 -33.29
CA ALA A 212 -5.71 -2.03 -32.83
C ALA A 212 -6.23 -3.43 -32.44
N THR A 213 -5.45 -4.45 -32.78
CA THR A 213 -5.77 -5.85 -32.44
C THR A 213 -5.20 -6.23 -31.07
N GLU A 214 -5.71 -7.31 -30.47
CA GLU A 214 -5.17 -7.85 -29.22
C GLU A 214 -3.69 -8.20 -29.34
N GLU A 215 -3.26 -8.77 -30.47
CA GLU A 215 -1.86 -9.12 -30.72
C GLU A 215 -0.95 -7.88 -30.74
N GLN A 216 -1.37 -6.80 -31.43
CA GLN A 216 -0.62 -5.54 -31.44
C GLN A 216 -0.52 -4.90 -30.06
N MET A 217 -1.54 -5.09 -29.21
CA MET A 217 -1.62 -4.45 -27.90
C MET A 217 -0.99 -5.28 -26.78
N LYS A 218 -0.78 -6.59 -26.96
CA LYS A 218 -0.34 -7.52 -25.92
C LYS A 218 0.85 -7.01 -25.10
N ASP A 219 1.95 -6.66 -25.77
CA ASP A 219 3.17 -6.18 -25.08
C ASP A 219 2.98 -4.79 -24.46
N ILE A 220 2.16 -3.93 -25.09
CA ILE A 220 1.82 -2.60 -24.57
C ILE A 220 1.02 -2.71 -23.27
N LEU A 221 0.07 -3.65 -23.21
CA LEU A 221 -0.72 -3.88 -22.00
C LEU A 221 0.15 -4.38 -20.84
N MET A 222 1.20 -5.16 -21.13
CA MET A 222 2.18 -5.57 -20.13
C MET A 222 3.07 -4.41 -19.69
N ASP A 223 3.54 -3.56 -20.60
CA ASP A 223 4.26 -2.35 -20.22
C ASP A 223 3.41 -1.43 -19.32
N ILE A 224 2.11 -1.27 -19.64
CA ILE A 224 1.17 -0.51 -18.80
C ILE A 224 1.06 -1.13 -17.41
N ARG A 225 0.85 -2.45 -17.34
CA ARG A 225 0.71 -3.19 -16.09
C ARG A 225 1.94 -3.04 -15.21
N HIS A 226 3.13 -3.30 -15.76
CA HIS A 226 4.40 -3.26 -15.03
C HIS A 226 4.78 -1.84 -14.65
N ALA A 227 4.68 -0.87 -15.55
CA ALA A 227 4.98 0.52 -15.23
C ALA A 227 4.08 1.06 -14.10
N GLN A 228 2.78 0.74 -14.14
CA GLN A 228 1.88 1.15 -13.07
C GLN A 228 2.14 0.37 -11.77
N TRP A 229 2.44 -0.91 -11.84
CA TRP A 229 2.85 -1.69 -10.66
C TRP A 229 4.06 -1.07 -9.97
N ARG A 230 5.10 -0.69 -10.73
CA ARG A 230 6.28 0.00 -10.17
C ARG A 230 5.94 1.34 -9.55
N TRP A 231 5.13 2.15 -10.23
CA TRP A 231 4.63 3.41 -9.68
C TRP A 231 3.89 3.18 -8.36
N ASP A 232 2.93 2.27 -8.35
CA ASP A 232 2.02 2.05 -7.22
C ASP A 232 2.78 1.45 -6.02
N TYR A 233 3.75 0.56 -6.25
CA TYR A 233 4.62 0.01 -5.21
C TYR A 233 5.36 1.11 -4.43
N ALA A 234 5.90 2.11 -5.13
CA ALA A 234 6.54 3.25 -4.49
C ALA A 234 5.52 4.25 -3.90
N ALA A 235 4.41 4.50 -4.60
CA ALA A 235 3.43 5.52 -4.26
C ALA A 235 2.52 5.14 -3.08
N ALA A 236 2.16 3.86 -2.97
CA ALA A 236 1.21 3.37 -1.98
C ALA A 236 1.80 3.34 -0.56
N SER A 237 3.13 3.34 -0.43
CA SER A 237 3.82 3.48 0.85
C SER A 237 4.13 4.95 1.13
N HIS A 238 3.22 5.66 1.81
CA HIS A 238 3.39 7.08 2.12
C HIS A 238 4.70 7.41 2.87
N GLY A 239 5.13 6.54 3.78
CA GLY A 239 6.41 6.66 4.49
C GLY A 239 7.62 6.15 3.69
N GLY A 240 7.39 5.49 2.55
CA GLY A 240 8.42 4.87 1.72
C GLY A 240 9.52 5.82 1.26
N ALA A 241 9.14 7.08 0.97
CA ALA A 241 10.08 8.13 0.60
C ALA A 241 11.03 8.55 1.75
N PHE A 242 10.72 8.22 3.01
CA PHE A 242 11.66 8.33 4.13
C PHE A 242 12.31 6.98 4.46
N HIS A 243 11.53 5.90 4.48
CA HIS A 243 12.04 4.59 4.89
C HIS A 243 13.12 4.07 3.92
N ALA A 244 12.89 4.19 2.61
CA ALA A 244 13.82 3.74 1.58
C ALA A 244 13.78 4.65 0.32
N PRO A 245 14.18 5.94 0.43
CA PRO A 245 14.11 6.90 -0.69
C PRO A 245 14.83 6.43 -1.95
N VAL A 246 16.03 5.84 -1.79
CA VAL A 246 16.84 5.37 -2.93
C VAL A 246 16.14 4.23 -3.67
N GLU A 247 15.52 3.30 -2.93
CA GLU A 247 14.78 2.20 -3.55
C GLU A 247 13.49 2.69 -4.21
N ALA A 248 12.75 3.59 -3.56
CA ALA A 248 11.57 4.21 -4.15
C ALA A 248 11.91 4.92 -5.47
N LEU A 249 13.00 5.69 -5.51
CA LEU A 249 13.48 6.33 -6.74
C LEU A 249 13.91 5.33 -7.81
N ARG A 250 14.57 4.22 -7.43
CA ARG A 250 14.98 3.17 -8.37
C ARG A 250 13.76 2.53 -9.04
N VAL A 251 12.79 2.11 -8.23
CA VAL A 251 11.54 1.49 -8.71
C VAL A 251 10.75 2.46 -9.59
N ILE A 252 10.64 3.73 -9.20
CA ILE A 252 9.99 4.75 -10.04
C ILE A 252 10.75 4.92 -11.37
N SER A 253 12.08 4.95 -11.35
CA SER A 253 12.89 5.11 -12.57
C SER A 253 12.69 3.94 -13.54
N THR A 254 12.63 2.70 -13.06
CA THR A 254 12.30 1.55 -13.91
C THR A 254 10.87 1.64 -14.45
N GLY A 255 9.93 2.14 -13.66
CA GLY A 255 8.56 2.40 -14.13
C GLY A 255 8.51 3.45 -15.25
N ILE A 256 9.33 4.51 -15.17
CA ILE A 256 9.47 5.54 -16.22
C ILE A 256 9.99 4.92 -17.51
N GLU A 257 11.03 4.09 -17.44
CA GLU A 257 11.58 3.39 -18.60
C GLU A 257 10.51 2.52 -19.27
N ILE A 258 9.82 1.68 -18.51
CA ILE A 258 8.78 0.79 -19.02
C ILE A 258 7.63 1.60 -19.64
N ALA A 259 7.17 2.67 -18.97
CA ALA A 259 6.10 3.52 -19.50
C ALA A 259 6.50 4.16 -20.84
N GLN A 260 7.73 4.66 -20.96
CA GLN A 260 8.23 5.23 -22.22
C GLN A 260 8.31 4.17 -23.34
N ASN A 261 8.78 2.97 -23.02
CA ASN A 261 8.79 1.85 -23.97
C ASN A 261 7.37 1.51 -24.46
N GLY A 262 6.39 1.47 -23.56
CA GLY A 262 4.98 1.28 -23.92
C GLY A 262 4.45 2.38 -24.85
N ARG A 263 4.80 3.64 -24.58
CA ARG A 263 4.40 4.78 -25.44
C ARG A 263 5.04 4.72 -26.82
N LEU A 264 6.32 4.31 -26.89
CA LEU A 264 7.01 4.08 -28.16
C LEU A 264 6.37 2.97 -28.98
N LYS A 265 5.98 1.84 -28.35
CA LYS A 265 5.25 0.76 -29.01
C LYS A 265 3.88 1.24 -29.50
N LEU A 266 3.14 1.99 -28.68
CA LEU A 266 1.85 2.58 -29.07
C LEU A 266 1.96 3.51 -30.28
N ALA A 267 2.98 4.38 -30.31
CA ALA A 267 3.20 5.26 -31.44
C ALA A 267 3.42 4.49 -32.75
N ARG A 268 4.12 3.34 -32.70
CA ARG A 268 4.31 2.46 -33.87
C ARG A 268 3.00 1.82 -34.33
N VAL A 269 2.23 1.25 -33.39
CA VAL A 269 0.91 0.66 -33.68
C VAL A 269 -0.03 1.70 -34.28
N LEU A 270 -0.07 2.91 -33.71
CA LEU A 270 -0.89 4.01 -34.25
C LEU A 270 -0.45 4.40 -35.65
N SER A 271 0.85 4.46 -35.92
CA SER A 271 1.40 4.74 -37.25
C SER A 271 1.00 3.67 -38.28
N GLU A 272 1.04 2.38 -37.91
CA GLU A 272 0.55 1.27 -38.75
C GLU A 272 -0.95 1.38 -39.03
N LEU A 273 -1.72 1.90 -38.08
CA LEU A 273 -3.15 2.20 -38.22
C LEU A 273 -3.42 3.54 -38.93
N GLY A 274 -2.39 4.15 -39.53
CA GLY A 274 -2.52 5.39 -40.32
C GLY A 274 -2.62 6.68 -39.49
N TYR A 275 -2.18 6.66 -38.22
CA TYR A 275 -2.18 7.82 -37.32
C TYR A 275 -0.77 8.16 -36.83
N ASN A 276 -0.22 9.28 -37.31
CA ASN A 276 1.16 9.72 -37.02
C ASN A 276 1.23 11.07 -36.28
N GLN A 277 0.13 11.49 -35.64
CA GLN A 277 0.05 12.73 -34.88
C GLN A 277 0.07 12.44 -33.37
N GLU A 278 0.19 13.48 -32.55
CA GLU A 278 0.03 13.35 -31.10
C GLU A 278 -1.42 13.02 -30.73
N VAL A 279 -1.62 12.01 -29.87
CA VAL A 279 -2.95 11.62 -29.40
C VAL A 279 -3.57 12.77 -28.60
N PRO A 280 -4.81 13.22 -28.92
CA PRO A 280 -5.48 14.27 -28.19
C PRO A 280 -5.72 13.86 -26.73
N MET A 281 -5.22 14.66 -25.79
CA MET A 281 -5.40 14.41 -24.36
C MET A 281 -6.68 15.09 -23.85
N PRO A 282 -7.55 14.37 -23.12
CA PRO A 282 -8.70 14.98 -22.44
C PRO A 282 -8.25 15.92 -21.32
N ASP A 283 -9.10 16.87 -20.97
CA ASP A 283 -8.87 17.71 -19.80
C ASP A 283 -9.17 16.92 -18.52
N VAL A 284 -8.10 16.50 -17.82
CA VAL A 284 -8.15 15.83 -16.52
C VAL A 284 -7.48 16.67 -15.42
N SER A 285 -7.45 18.00 -15.60
CA SER A 285 -6.76 18.95 -14.70
C SER A 285 -7.29 19.00 -13.27
N THR A 286 -8.50 18.48 -13.03
CA THR A 286 -9.09 18.40 -11.69
C THR A 286 -9.63 17.00 -11.43
N LYS A 287 -9.74 16.64 -10.14
CA LYS A 287 -10.38 15.40 -9.70
C LYS A 287 -11.75 15.19 -10.36
N ALA A 288 -12.60 16.22 -10.38
CA ALA A 288 -13.94 16.12 -10.95
C ALA A 288 -13.92 15.85 -12.46
N LYS A 289 -13.03 16.52 -13.21
CA LYS A 289 -12.88 16.29 -14.65
C LYS A 289 -12.35 14.88 -14.96
N ALA A 290 -11.36 14.41 -14.20
CA ALA A 290 -10.84 13.05 -14.32
C ALA A 290 -11.92 11.99 -14.04
N GLN A 291 -12.72 12.17 -12.98
CA GLN A 291 -13.83 11.28 -12.63
C GLN A 291 -14.92 11.26 -13.72
N ALA A 292 -15.28 12.43 -14.25
CA ALA A 292 -16.22 12.55 -15.35
C ALA A 292 -15.71 11.87 -16.63
N TYR A 293 -14.42 12.04 -16.97
CA TYR A 293 -13.80 11.42 -18.13
C TYR A 293 -13.92 9.89 -18.12
N ILE A 294 -13.70 9.27 -16.95
CA ILE A 294 -13.85 7.82 -16.79
C ILE A 294 -15.30 7.39 -16.52
N GLY A 295 -16.26 8.32 -16.54
CA GLY A 295 -17.69 8.07 -16.41
C GLY A 295 -18.15 7.63 -15.02
N LEU A 296 -17.54 8.17 -13.95
CA LEU A 296 -18.05 8.00 -12.59
C LEU A 296 -19.18 8.98 -12.30
N ASP A 297 -20.35 8.45 -11.94
CA ASP A 297 -21.46 9.24 -11.41
C ASP A 297 -21.22 9.54 -9.93
N MET A 298 -20.49 10.63 -9.68
CA MET A 298 -20.07 11.00 -8.33
C MET A 298 -21.21 11.46 -7.43
N ASP A 299 -22.31 11.98 -8.00
CA ASP A 299 -23.45 12.43 -7.22
C ASP A 299 -24.25 11.23 -6.73
N LYS A 300 -24.48 10.24 -7.61
CA LYS A 300 -25.05 8.95 -7.21
C LYS A 300 -24.19 8.25 -6.15
N LEU A 301 -22.89 8.12 -6.36
CA LEU A 301 -21.99 7.44 -5.41
C LEU A 301 -21.96 8.11 -4.03
N LYS A 302 -22.02 9.45 -3.98
CA LYS A 302 -22.10 10.18 -2.71
C LYS A 302 -23.45 9.97 -2.04
N ALA A 303 -24.55 10.04 -2.79
CA ALA A 303 -25.90 9.84 -2.26
C ALA A 303 -26.06 8.43 -1.68
N GLU A 304 -25.63 7.39 -2.41
CA GLU A 304 -25.65 6.00 -1.93
C GLU A 304 -24.79 5.81 -0.67
N LYS A 305 -23.62 6.48 -0.61
CA LYS A 305 -22.77 6.42 0.58
C LYS A 305 -23.39 7.13 1.78
N GLN A 306 -24.06 8.26 1.55
CA GLN A 306 -24.74 9.01 2.60
C GLN A 306 -25.93 8.21 3.15
N ASP A 307 -26.75 7.62 2.27
CA ASP A 307 -27.84 6.72 2.65
C ASP A 307 -27.35 5.55 3.52
N PHE A 308 -26.23 4.93 3.14
CA PHE A 308 -25.60 3.89 3.97
C PHE A 308 -25.20 4.40 5.37
N ILE A 309 -24.61 5.60 5.47
CA ILE A 309 -24.19 6.19 6.75
C ILE A 309 -25.38 6.51 7.64
N GLU A 310 -26.48 7.00 7.06
CA GLU A 310 -27.67 7.40 7.82
C GLU A 310 -28.53 6.21 8.22
N ASN A 311 -28.66 5.21 7.34
CA ASN A 311 -29.66 4.15 7.52
C ASN A 311 -29.07 2.82 7.96
N ILE A 312 -27.84 2.47 7.56
CA ILE A 312 -27.26 1.14 7.84
C ILE A 312 -26.25 1.19 8.99
N LEU A 313 -25.38 2.20 9.02
CA LEU A 313 -24.35 2.31 10.05
C LEU A 313 -24.93 2.36 11.49
N PRO A 314 -26.00 3.11 11.79
CA PRO A 314 -26.57 3.13 13.14
C PRO A 314 -27.11 1.77 13.58
N GLN A 315 -27.68 0.98 12.65
CA GLN A 315 -28.14 -0.38 12.95
C GLN A 315 -26.96 -1.30 13.30
N TRP A 316 -25.81 -1.11 12.66
CA TRP A 316 -24.60 -1.86 13.00
C TRP A 316 -24.09 -1.49 14.39
N MET A 317 -24.12 -0.20 14.74
CA MET A 317 -23.70 0.28 16.07
C MET A 317 -24.64 -0.21 17.17
N ASP A 318 -25.96 -0.15 16.98
CA ASP A 318 -26.94 -0.67 17.95
C ASP A 318 -26.76 -2.19 18.19
N LYS A 319 -26.51 -2.96 17.11
CA LYS A 319 -26.22 -4.40 17.23
C LYS A 319 -24.94 -4.65 18.02
N ALA A 320 -23.89 -3.86 17.78
CA ALA A 320 -22.63 -3.94 18.50
C ALA A 320 -22.81 -3.64 19.98
N GLU A 321 -23.48 -2.53 20.32
CA GLU A 321 -23.72 -2.10 21.70
C GLU A 321 -24.46 -3.18 22.49
N LYS A 322 -25.53 -3.74 21.91
CA LYS A 322 -26.28 -4.85 22.53
C LYS A 322 -25.43 -6.09 22.76
N ARG A 323 -24.54 -6.44 21.81
CA ARG A 323 -23.62 -7.57 21.98
C ARG A 323 -22.60 -7.27 23.08
N GLU A 324 -21.94 -6.13 23.04
CA GLU A 324 -20.86 -5.78 23.96
C GLU A 324 -21.37 -5.60 25.40
N ALA A 325 -22.63 -5.20 25.59
CA ALA A 325 -23.29 -5.18 26.89
C ALA A 325 -23.38 -6.57 27.57
N THR A 326 -23.18 -7.66 26.82
CA THR A 326 -23.14 -9.03 27.38
C THR A 326 -21.75 -9.44 27.88
N TYR A 327 -20.71 -8.67 27.56
CA TYR A 327 -19.34 -9.04 27.89
C TYR A 327 -19.06 -8.80 29.38
N THR A 328 -18.43 -9.77 30.03
CA THR A 328 -17.96 -9.60 31.41
C THR A 328 -16.71 -8.74 31.41
N THR A 329 -16.82 -7.49 31.87
CA THR A 329 -15.67 -6.61 32.04
C THR A 329 -15.18 -6.68 33.48
N ASN A 330 -13.98 -7.25 33.68
CA ASN A 330 -13.30 -7.12 34.96
C ASN A 330 -12.70 -5.72 35.02
N THR A 331 -13.34 -4.82 35.76
CA THR A 331 -12.75 -3.51 36.05
C THR A 331 -11.52 -3.75 36.93
N ILE A 332 -10.33 -3.59 36.36
CA ILE A 332 -9.12 -3.46 37.17
C ILE A 332 -9.23 -2.08 37.81
N ASN A 333 -9.81 -2.01 39.01
CA ASN A 333 -9.75 -0.82 39.84
C ASN A 333 -8.28 -0.53 40.10
N GLY A 334 -7.74 0.46 39.39
CA GLY A 334 -6.42 1.00 39.66
C GLY A 334 -6.43 1.63 41.06
N ASN A 335 -5.57 1.11 41.94
CA ASN A 335 -5.05 1.87 43.07
C ASN A 335 -3.87 2.71 42.60
#